data_AF-A0A0X8JV80-F1
#
_entry.id   AF-A0A0X8JV80-F1
#
_cell.length_a   1.000
_cell.length_b   1.000
_cell.length_c   1.000
_cell.angle_alpha   90.00
_cell.angle_beta   90.00
_cell.angle_gamma   90.00
#
_symmetry.space_group_name_H-M   'P 1'
#
loop_
_entity.id
_entity.type
_entity.pdbx_description
1 polymer ?
#
loop_
_entity_poly.entity_id
_entity_poly.type
_entity_poly.pdbx_seq_one_letter_code
_entity_poly.pdbx_strand_id
1 'polypeptide(L)'
;MKVNFFYSQINKKIGIYHLEDSILSIGKIIKVSENYLFLKSYGTDNLEDGIKIFLIEKIKRVILEADYIKKLENVKKITQHFEKLSEKINSFEDVCEEIIKRKYLILLNLKDGDIEEGYLVKKESDYYYFEIVNQELEVVSKEIFDVNYIEKIKIFVHGTIINEKNYSPFSKIELFSGEIFRGNLLDRRKKIIIFKEIKEFSNDSYISIVRKEDIKEITEICGKEKIKYMNIEKYFQNISNISFLDILEICMRFKIFIFIDNVYFDETKVGIVEKIFDEYIYLKMLDENYHFIEKIKIEISEIDILRIKNYVLEI
;
A
#
# COMPACT_ATOMS: atom_id res chain seq x y z
N MET A 1 7.62 33.27 -2.10
CA MET A 1 8.94 32.72 -1.71
C MET A 1 9.04 31.21 -1.88
N LYS A 2 8.05 30.40 -1.43
CA LYS A 2 8.06 28.92 -1.61
C LYS A 2 7.99 28.44 -3.08
N VAL A 3 7.19 29.10 -3.93
CA VAL A 3 6.97 28.66 -5.33
C VAL A 3 8.26 28.75 -6.18
N ASN A 4 8.97 29.88 -6.15
CA ASN A 4 10.23 30.08 -6.89
C ASN A 4 11.31 29.05 -6.50
N PHE A 5 11.33 28.65 -5.22
CA PHE A 5 12.20 27.58 -4.78
C PHE A 5 11.88 26.26 -5.49
N PHE A 6 10.61 25.84 -5.57
CA PHE A 6 10.26 24.60 -6.26
C PHE A 6 10.56 24.61 -7.77
N TYR A 7 10.44 25.77 -8.43
CA TYR A 7 10.86 25.91 -9.83
C TYR A 7 12.34 25.55 -10.04
N SER A 8 13.22 25.92 -9.08
CA SER A 8 14.64 25.56 -9.13
C SER A 8 14.95 24.09 -8.85
N GLN A 9 13.95 23.31 -8.41
CA GLN A 9 14.07 21.90 -8.05
C GLN A 9 13.32 20.98 -9.03
N ILE A 10 12.81 21.49 -10.17
CA ILE A 10 12.16 20.66 -11.20
C ILE A 10 13.05 19.48 -11.58
N ASN A 11 12.43 18.32 -11.78
CA ASN A 11 13.09 17.04 -12.06
C ASN A 11 13.94 16.45 -10.92
N LYS A 12 14.02 17.07 -9.74
CA LYS A 12 14.68 16.47 -8.59
C LYS A 12 13.71 15.63 -7.76
N LYS A 13 14.22 14.53 -7.21
CA LYS A 13 13.52 13.71 -6.22
C LYS A 13 13.65 14.37 -4.85
N ILE A 14 12.53 14.61 -4.19
CA ILE A 14 12.45 15.29 -2.89
C ILE A 14 11.53 14.51 -1.95
N GLY A 15 11.69 14.74 -0.65
CA GLY A 15 10.74 14.37 0.38
C GLY A 15 9.86 15.54 0.80
N ILE A 16 8.60 15.29 1.13
CA ILE A 16 7.63 16.27 1.61
C ILE A 16 6.97 15.76 2.89
N TYR A 17 6.93 16.63 3.90
CA TYR A 17 5.97 16.53 5.00
C TYR A 17 4.93 17.63 4.86
N HIS A 18 3.67 17.24 5.00
CA HIS A 18 2.51 18.07 4.71
C HIS A 18 1.77 18.52 5.98
N LEU A 19 1.47 17.62 6.91
CA LEU A 19 0.93 17.92 8.25
C LEU A 19 1.92 17.49 9.35
N GLU A 20 1.72 17.94 10.58
CA GLU A 20 2.61 17.63 11.72
C GLU A 20 2.74 16.12 11.95
N ASP A 21 1.64 15.36 11.75
CA ASP A 21 1.60 13.90 11.86
C ASP A 21 1.60 13.19 10.49
N SER A 22 1.89 13.90 9.40
CA SER A 22 1.80 13.32 8.06
C SER A 22 2.92 12.33 7.75
N ILE A 23 2.54 11.27 7.02
CA ILE A 23 3.47 10.32 6.43
C ILE A 23 4.32 11.03 5.36
N LEU A 24 5.64 10.86 5.45
CA LEU A 24 6.61 11.32 4.47
C LEU A 24 6.21 10.89 3.04
N SER A 25 6.07 11.85 2.14
CA SER A 25 5.88 11.60 0.71
C SER A 25 7.18 11.81 -0.05
N ILE A 26 7.54 10.89 -0.94
CA ILE A 26 8.75 11.00 -1.78
C ILE A 26 8.32 11.06 -3.24
N GLY A 27 8.89 11.99 -3.99
CA GLY A 27 8.47 12.22 -5.36
C GLY A 27 9.45 13.07 -6.17
N LYS A 28 9.41 12.92 -7.49
CA LYS A 28 10.12 13.78 -8.44
C LYS A 28 9.21 14.93 -8.86
N ILE A 29 9.69 16.16 -8.76
CA ILE A 29 8.92 17.34 -9.18
C ILE A 29 8.72 17.32 -10.70
N ILE A 30 7.46 17.29 -11.14
CA ILE A 30 7.08 17.31 -12.56
C ILE A 30 6.44 18.62 -13.00
N LYS A 31 5.85 19.37 -12.05
CA LYS A 31 5.28 20.69 -12.32
C LYS A 31 5.16 21.50 -11.03
N VAL A 32 5.26 22.82 -11.19
CA VAL A 32 4.90 23.80 -10.18
C VAL A 32 3.91 24.78 -10.82
N SER A 33 2.79 25.02 -10.16
CA SER A 33 1.87 26.13 -10.48
C SER A 33 1.88 27.14 -9.34
N GLU A 34 1.06 28.18 -9.45
CA GLU A 34 0.96 29.24 -8.45
C GLU A 34 0.75 28.69 -7.02
N ASN A 35 -0.23 27.79 -6.88
CA ASN A 35 -0.61 27.25 -5.58
C ASN A 35 -0.20 25.78 -5.38
N TYR A 36 0.12 25.04 -6.45
CA TYR A 36 0.28 23.59 -6.37
C TYR A 36 1.66 23.09 -6.80
N LEU A 37 2.13 22.07 -6.08
CA LEU A 37 3.32 21.30 -6.40
C LEU A 37 2.92 19.89 -6.85
N PHE A 38 3.38 19.51 -8.04
CA PHE A 38 3.06 18.21 -8.65
C PHE A 38 4.29 17.33 -8.57
N LEU A 39 4.11 16.17 -7.95
CA LEU A 39 5.11 15.13 -7.84
C LEU A 39 4.67 13.89 -8.61
N LYS A 40 5.59 13.33 -9.37
CA LYS A 40 5.60 11.92 -9.70
C LYS A 40 6.01 11.16 -8.44
N SER A 41 5.09 10.42 -7.85
CA SER A 41 5.24 9.84 -6.52
C SER A 41 5.89 8.46 -6.56
N TYR A 42 6.66 8.15 -5.51
CA TYR A 42 7.33 6.86 -5.34
C TYR A 42 6.93 6.23 -4.00
N GLY A 43 6.72 4.91 -4.03
CA GLY A 43 6.55 4.07 -2.85
C GLY A 43 7.88 3.81 -2.13
N THR A 44 7.80 3.07 -1.01
CA THR A 44 8.96 2.62 -0.23
C THR A 44 9.84 1.61 -0.96
N ASP A 45 9.30 0.98 -1.99
CA ASP A 45 9.97 0.07 -2.93
C ASP A 45 10.58 0.79 -4.14
N ASN A 46 10.52 2.13 -4.15
CA ASN A 46 10.92 3.01 -5.24
C ASN A 46 10.18 2.76 -6.57
N LEU A 47 9.04 2.06 -6.53
CA LEU A 47 8.12 2.01 -7.66
C LEU A 47 7.30 3.29 -7.70
N GLU A 48 7.05 3.74 -8.92
CA GLU A 48 6.14 4.84 -9.15
C GLU A 48 4.70 4.40 -8.83
N ASP A 49 4.05 5.12 -7.91
CA ASP A 49 2.69 4.82 -7.45
C ASP A 49 1.63 5.82 -7.98
N GLY A 50 2.05 6.82 -8.75
CA GLY A 50 1.18 7.75 -9.47
C GLY A 50 1.61 9.21 -9.35
N ILE A 51 0.64 10.12 -9.31
CA ILE A 51 0.85 11.57 -9.18
C ILE A 51 0.31 12.06 -7.83
N LYS A 52 1.09 12.86 -7.12
CA LYS A 52 0.65 13.57 -5.90
C LYS A 52 0.74 15.07 -6.12
N ILE A 53 -0.32 15.77 -5.77
CA ILE A 53 -0.46 17.23 -5.94
C ILE A 53 -0.65 17.81 -4.55
N PHE A 54 0.19 18.76 -4.18
CA PHE A 54 0.19 19.39 -2.86
C PHE A 54 -0.14 20.87 -2.98
N LEU A 55 -0.99 21.37 -2.09
CA LEU A 55 -1.15 22.79 -1.86
C LEU A 55 0.12 23.33 -1.17
N ILE A 56 0.84 24.23 -1.86
CA ILE A 56 2.19 24.68 -1.46
C ILE A 56 2.20 25.35 -0.10
N GLU A 57 1.17 26.11 0.23
CA GLU A 57 1.08 26.80 1.52
C GLU A 57 1.03 25.82 2.71
N LYS A 58 0.44 24.64 2.51
CA LYS A 58 0.29 23.61 3.54
C LYS A 58 1.58 22.80 3.77
N ILE A 59 2.50 22.77 2.81
CA ILE A 59 3.79 22.07 2.96
C ILE A 59 4.59 22.64 4.15
N LYS A 60 4.90 21.77 5.11
CA LYS A 60 5.63 22.11 6.35
C LYS A 60 7.13 21.94 6.20
N ARG A 61 7.58 20.82 5.58
CA ARG A 61 9.00 20.51 5.42
C ARG A 61 9.26 19.93 4.03
N VAL A 62 10.36 20.38 3.42
CA VAL A 62 10.91 19.82 2.18
C VAL A 62 12.27 19.22 2.49
N ILE A 63 12.50 18.00 2.01
CA ILE A 63 13.75 17.27 2.17
C ILE A 63 14.38 17.16 0.79
N LEU A 64 15.48 17.90 0.60
CA LEU A 64 16.21 17.91 -0.66
C LEU A 64 17.11 16.69 -0.79
N GLU A 65 17.73 16.27 0.31
CA GLU A 65 18.60 15.12 0.37
C GLU A 65 18.47 14.42 1.72
N ALA A 66 18.44 13.09 1.69
CA ALA A 66 18.59 12.25 2.86
C ALA A 66 19.04 10.86 2.41
N ASP A 67 19.75 10.14 3.28
CA ASP A 67 20.26 8.80 2.97
C ASP A 67 19.14 7.83 2.58
N TYR A 68 17.99 7.90 3.23
CA TYR A 68 16.85 7.04 2.87
C TYR A 68 16.28 7.36 1.47
N ILE A 69 16.32 8.63 1.01
CA ILE A 69 15.88 8.97 -0.37
C ILE A 69 16.88 8.40 -1.38
N LYS A 70 18.17 8.46 -1.07
CA LYS A 70 19.25 7.89 -1.88
C LYS A 70 19.14 6.37 -1.94
N LYS A 71 18.92 5.72 -0.79
CA LYS A 71 18.78 4.26 -0.66
C LYS A 71 17.55 3.69 -1.39
N LEU A 72 16.48 4.46 -1.58
CA LEU A 72 15.36 4.03 -2.42
C LEU A 72 15.81 3.60 -3.83
N GLU A 73 16.84 4.24 -4.39
CA GLU A 73 17.36 3.86 -5.71
C GLU A 73 18.04 2.48 -5.73
N ASN A 74 18.45 1.98 -4.56
CA ASN A 74 19.18 0.72 -4.39
C ASN A 74 18.31 -0.42 -3.86
N VAL A 75 16.98 -0.23 -3.72
CA VAL A 75 16.07 -1.27 -3.23
C VAL A 75 16.16 -2.50 -4.14
N LYS A 76 16.57 -3.63 -3.58
CA LYS A 76 16.63 -4.88 -4.34
C LYS A 76 15.22 -5.44 -4.51
N LYS A 77 14.80 -5.59 -5.76
CA LYS A 77 13.54 -6.27 -6.07
C LYS A 77 13.68 -7.77 -5.86
N ILE A 78 12.73 -8.32 -5.13
CA ILE A 78 12.65 -9.76 -4.89
C ILE A 78 11.55 -10.34 -5.76
N THR A 79 11.91 -11.42 -6.45
CA THR A 79 10.95 -12.29 -7.12
C THR A 79 10.94 -13.61 -6.36
N GLN A 80 9.95 -13.80 -5.49
CA GLN A 80 9.69 -15.07 -4.82
C GLN A 80 8.37 -15.65 -5.34
N HIS A 81 8.41 -16.95 -5.63
CA HIS A 81 7.26 -17.72 -6.04
C HIS A 81 6.80 -18.59 -4.88
N PHE A 82 5.58 -18.34 -4.41
CA PHE A 82 4.98 -19.16 -3.38
C PHE A 82 4.35 -20.41 -4.02
N GLU A 83 4.97 -21.57 -3.78
CA GLU A 83 4.42 -22.85 -4.20
C GLU A 83 3.33 -23.36 -3.24
N LYS A 84 2.45 -24.21 -3.77
CA LYS A 84 1.39 -24.84 -2.96
C LYS A 84 2.01 -25.65 -1.83
N LEU A 85 1.58 -25.35 -0.60
CA LEU A 85 1.95 -26.11 0.59
C LEU A 85 1.38 -27.54 0.55
N SER A 86 2.17 -28.49 1.05
CA SER A 86 1.78 -29.90 1.15
C SER A 86 0.50 -30.08 1.97
N GLU A 87 -0.30 -31.10 1.65
CA GLU A 87 -1.51 -31.46 2.42
C GLU A 87 -1.24 -31.79 3.90
N LYS A 88 0.01 -32.18 4.20
CA LYS A 88 0.44 -32.50 5.57
C LYS A 88 0.58 -31.26 6.46
N ILE A 89 0.76 -30.08 5.88
CA ILE A 89 0.94 -28.82 6.60
C ILE A 89 -0.40 -28.38 7.18
N ASN A 90 -0.48 -28.40 8.52
CA ASN A 90 -1.74 -28.17 9.24
C ASN A 90 -1.60 -27.18 10.41
N SER A 91 -0.38 -26.89 10.83
CA SER A 91 -0.04 -26.00 11.94
C SER A 91 0.86 -24.85 11.50
N PHE A 92 1.03 -23.87 12.38
CA PHE A 92 1.90 -22.73 12.14
C PHE A 92 3.38 -23.18 12.12
N GLU A 93 3.71 -24.15 12.95
CA GLU A 93 5.04 -24.76 13.03
C GLU A 93 5.41 -25.49 11.73
N ASP A 94 4.49 -26.26 11.16
CA ASP A 94 4.70 -26.94 9.87
C ASP A 94 5.02 -25.92 8.75
N VAL A 95 4.37 -24.75 8.77
CA VAL A 95 4.61 -23.67 7.80
C VAL A 95 6.00 -23.06 8.02
N CYS A 96 6.37 -22.80 9.26
CA CYS A 96 7.68 -22.26 9.61
C CYS A 96 8.82 -23.19 9.15
N GLU A 97 8.68 -24.50 9.33
CA GLU A 97 9.66 -25.48 8.85
C GLU A 97 9.83 -25.42 7.32
N GLU A 98 8.72 -25.30 6.58
CA GLU A 98 8.76 -25.18 5.12
C GLU A 98 9.37 -23.84 4.68
N ILE A 99 9.10 -22.74 5.40
CA ILE A 99 9.72 -21.43 5.17
C ILE A 99 11.24 -21.52 5.36
N ILE A 100 11.71 -22.13 6.46
CA ILE A 100 13.14 -22.33 6.73
C ILE A 100 13.79 -23.13 5.61
N LYS A 101 13.17 -24.26 5.22
CA LYS A 101 13.69 -25.15 4.18
C LYS A 101 13.82 -24.43 2.83
N ARG A 102 12.84 -23.59 2.50
CA ARG A 102 12.80 -22.85 1.22
C ARG A 102 13.54 -21.52 1.26
N LYS A 103 13.90 -21.02 2.45
CA LYS A 103 14.52 -19.72 2.69
C LYS A 103 13.71 -18.57 2.10
N TYR A 104 12.39 -18.58 2.33
CA TYR A 104 11.55 -17.43 1.94
C TYR A 104 11.95 -16.19 2.74
N LEU A 105 11.95 -15.04 2.08
CA LEU A 105 11.95 -13.76 2.79
C LEU A 105 10.52 -13.51 3.25
N ILE A 106 10.38 -13.15 4.51
CA ILE A 106 9.08 -12.94 5.13
C ILE A 106 9.04 -11.61 5.89
N LEU A 107 7.82 -11.09 6.05
CA LEU A 107 7.50 -10.14 7.10
C LEU A 107 6.93 -10.91 8.29
N LEU A 108 7.52 -10.68 9.44
CA LEU A 108 7.11 -11.22 10.72
C LEU A 108 6.31 -10.13 11.44
N ASN A 109 5.01 -10.34 11.61
CA ASN A 109 4.18 -9.46 12.44
C ASN A 109 4.21 -9.97 13.87
N LEU A 110 4.60 -9.09 14.79
CA LEU A 110 4.76 -9.36 16.20
C LEU A 110 3.57 -8.80 16.99
N LYS A 111 3.31 -9.38 18.17
CA LYS A 111 2.16 -9.02 19.02
C LYS A 111 2.20 -7.61 19.62
N ASP A 112 3.37 -6.96 19.63
CA ASP A 112 3.53 -5.56 20.00
C ASP A 112 3.22 -4.57 18.86
N GLY A 113 2.96 -5.09 17.66
CA GLY A 113 2.71 -4.30 16.45
C GLY A 113 3.94 -4.09 15.58
N ASP A 114 5.12 -4.55 16.01
CA ASP A 114 6.34 -4.44 15.21
C ASP A 114 6.29 -5.41 14.02
N ILE A 115 6.94 -5.00 12.93
CA ILE A 115 7.02 -5.77 11.69
C ILE A 115 8.48 -5.88 11.28
N GLU A 116 9.00 -7.10 11.26
CA GLU A 116 10.38 -7.37 10.91
C GLU A 116 10.50 -8.08 9.56
N GLU A 117 11.39 -7.61 8.70
CA GLU A 117 11.67 -8.21 7.40
C GLU A 117 12.94 -9.06 7.46
N GLY A 118 12.86 -10.32 7.04
CA GLY A 118 14.00 -11.22 7.19
C GLY A 118 13.76 -12.69 6.87
N TYR A 119 14.72 -13.51 7.27
CA TYR A 119 14.74 -14.96 7.02
C TYR A 119 14.60 -15.75 8.31
N LEU A 120 13.67 -16.70 8.32
CA LEU A 120 13.58 -17.71 9.36
C LEU A 120 14.69 -18.75 9.15
N VAL A 121 15.58 -18.91 10.14
CA VAL A 121 16.79 -19.74 9.99
C VAL A 121 16.62 -21.13 10.56
N LYS A 122 16.08 -21.23 11.78
CA LYS A 122 15.86 -22.50 12.47
C LYS A 122 14.88 -22.32 13.64
N LYS A 123 14.36 -23.45 14.10
CA LYS A 123 13.57 -23.57 15.34
C LYS A 123 14.37 -24.35 16.37
N GLU A 124 14.41 -23.88 17.61
CA GLU A 124 14.89 -24.65 18.76
C GLU A 124 13.90 -24.49 19.90
N SER A 125 13.34 -25.60 20.38
CA SER A 125 12.28 -25.59 21.40
C SER A 125 11.11 -24.66 20.97
N ASP A 126 10.75 -23.68 21.80
CA ASP A 126 9.67 -22.72 21.53
C ASP A 126 10.20 -21.38 20.97
N TYR A 127 11.38 -21.41 20.36
CA TYR A 127 12.03 -20.23 19.80
C TYR A 127 12.36 -20.38 18.32
N TYR A 128 12.23 -19.28 17.59
CA TYR A 128 12.67 -19.14 16.21
C TYR A 128 13.84 -18.17 16.10
N TYR A 129 14.86 -18.57 15.35
CA TYR A 129 15.97 -17.70 15.00
C TYR A 129 15.67 -16.98 13.69
N PHE A 130 15.86 -15.67 13.69
CA PHE A 130 15.49 -14.80 12.58
C PHE A 130 16.65 -13.87 12.21
N GLU A 131 16.95 -13.78 10.92
CA GLU A 131 17.94 -12.85 10.38
C GLU A 131 17.20 -11.67 9.74
N ILE A 132 17.17 -10.53 10.44
CA ILE A 132 16.56 -9.29 9.98
C ILE A 132 17.46 -8.67 8.92
N VAL A 133 16.86 -8.23 7.82
CA VAL A 133 17.57 -7.67 6.68
C VAL A 133 17.20 -6.22 6.41
N ASN A 134 18.14 -5.48 5.80
CA ASN A 134 17.87 -4.15 5.27
C ASN A 134 17.27 -4.20 3.84
N GLN A 135 16.99 -3.03 3.26
CA GLN A 135 16.47 -2.89 1.89
C GLN A 135 17.41 -3.46 0.79
N GLU A 136 18.68 -3.69 1.10
CA GLU A 136 19.68 -4.30 0.21
C GLU A 136 19.81 -5.82 0.47
N LEU A 137 18.96 -6.37 1.34
CA LEU A 137 18.89 -7.77 1.77
C LEU A 137 20.13 -8.24 2.54
N GLU A 138 20.85 -7.30 3.13
CA GLU A 138 21.97 -7.61 4.01
C GLU A 138 21.45 -7.83 5.42
N VAL A 139 21.94 -8.88 6.08
CA VAL A 139 21.58 -9.17 7.47
C VAL A 139 22.14 -8.07 8.38
N VAL A 140 21.25 -7.35 9.04
CA VAL A 140 21.59 -6.27 9.98
C VAL A 140 21.41 -6.68 11.44
N SER A 141 20.57 -7.67 11.71
CA SER A 141 20.37 -8.22 13.05
C SER A 141 20.09 -9.72 13.00
N LYS A 142 20.42 -10.42 14.09
CA LYS A 142 20.09 -11.83 14.30
C LYS A 142 19.40 -11.96 15.64
N GLU A 143 18.14 -12.34 15.62
CA GLU A 143 17.27 -12.29 16.79
C GLU A 143 16.57 -13.62 17.03
N ILE A 144 16.02 -13.76 18.23
CA ILE A 144 15.33 -14.96 18.68
C ILE A 144 13.95 -14.55 19.17
N PHE A 145 12.91 -15.11 18.57
CA PHE A 145 11.53 -14.81 18.91
C PHE A 145 10.86 -16.04 19.54
N ASP A 146 10.10 -15.82 20.62
CA ASP A 146 9.17 -16.83 21.13
C ASP A 146 8.10 -17.12 20.07
N VAL A 147 7.78 -18.40 19.86
CA VAL A 147 6.78 -18.83 18.87
C VAL A 147 5.45 -18.10 19.08
N ASN A 148 5.03 -17.91 20.34
CA ASN A 148 3.77 -17.27 20.67
C ASN A 148 3.81 -15.76 20.54
N TYR A 149 4.98 -15.16 20.35
CA TYR A 149 5.13 -13.73 20.10
C TYR A 149 4.85 -13.35 18.65
N ILE A 150 5.02 -14.31 17.73
CA ILE A 150 4.72 -14.14 16.32
C ILE A 150 3.20 -14.24 16.14
N GLU A 151 2.57 -13.16 15.72
CA GLU A 151 1.13 -13.12 15.43
C GLU A 151 0.83 -13.67 14.04
N LYS A 152 1.67 -13.33 13.06
CA LYS A 152 1.41 -13.62 11.65
C LYS A 152 2.69 -13.63 10.85
N ILE A 153 2.73 -14.46 9.82
CA ILE A 153 3.80 -14.47 8.81
C ILE A 153 3.21 -14.02 7.48
N LYS A 154 3.90 -13.08 6.82
CA LYS A 154 3.62 -12.72 5.43
C LYS A 154 4.78 -13.15 4.54
N ILE A 155 4.48 -13.85 3.47
CA ILE A 155 5.45 -14.21 2.44
C ILE A 155 5.24 -13.29 1.25
N PHE A 156 6.31 -12.65 0.78
CA PHE A 156 6.26 -11.84 -0.43
C PHE A 156 5.97 -12.72 -1.65
N VAL A 157 4.97 -12.34 -2.45
CA VAL A 157 4.66 -13.03 -3.71
C VAL A 157 4.72 -12.03 -4.85
N HIS A 158 5.56 -12.33 -5.84
CA HIS A 158 5.53 -11.62 -7.12
C HIS A 158 4.95 -12.56 -8.20
N GLY A 159 3.81 -12.18 -8.77
CA GLY A 159 3.13 -12.93 -9.84
C GLY A 159 1.91 -13.74 -9.41
N THR A 160 1.31 -14.45 -10.38
CA THR A 160 0.08 -15.21 -10.21
C THR A 160 0.32 -16.43 -9.31
N ILE A 161 -0.43 -16.52 -8.20
CA ILE A 161 -0.50 -17.77 -7.43
C ILE A 161 -1.10 -18.81 -8.36
N ILE A 162 -0.37 -19.92 -8.55
CA ILE A 162 -0.77 -21.01 -9.43
C ILE A 162 -1.95 -21.75 -8.77
N ASN A 163 -3.16 -21.18 -8.90
CA ASN A 163 -4.49 -21.80 -8.86
C ASN A 163 -5.61 -20.77 -8.54
N GLU A 164 -5.75 -19.73 -9.36
CA GLU A 164 -6.99 -18.91 -9.39
C GLU A 164 -8.23 -19.69 -9.92
N LYS A 165 -8.12 -21.01 -10.12
CA LYS A 165 -9.20 -21.83 -10.69
C LYS A 165 -10.38 -22.07 -9.73
N ASN A 166 -10.24 -21.75 -8.45
CA ASN A 166 -11.33 -21.85 -7.48
C ASN A 166 -11.65 -20.46 -6.93
N TYR A 167 -12.94 -20.11 -6.97
CA TYR A 167 -13.49 -18.89 -6.38
C TYR A 167 -13.01 -18.77 -4.92
N SER A 168 -12.02 -17.92 -4.67
CA SER A 168 -11.57 -17.63 -3.32
C SER A 168 -12.35 -16.40 -2.85
N PRO A 169 -13.25 -16.54 -1.86
CA PRO A 169 -14.06 -15.43 -1.42
C PRO A 169 -13.15 -14.31 -0.92
N PHE A 170 -13.47 -13.08 -1.33
CA PHE A 170 -12.87 -11.90 -0.75
C PHE A 170 -13.46 -11.73 0.66
N SER A 171 -12.60 -11.63 1.67
CA SER A 171 -13.04 -11.66 3.07
C SER A 171 -12.31 -10.63 3.89
N LYS A 172 -13.03 -10.09 4.88
CA LYS A 172 -12.47 -9.39 6.04
C LYS A 172 -12.08 -10.45 7.08
N ILE A 173 -10.88 -10.35 7.64
CA ILE A 173 -10.36 -11.21 8.70
C ILE A 173 -9.99 -10.31 9.88
N GLU A 174 -10.62 -10.50 11.03
CA GLU A 174 -10.38 -9.73 12.25
C GLU A 174 -9.71 -10.62 13.29
N LEU A 175 -8.62 -10.14 13.88
CA LEU A 175 -7.91 -10.84 14.97
C LEU A 175 -8.41 -10.39 16.34
N PHE A 176 -8.13 -11.18 17.38
CA PHE A 176 -8.43 -10.77 18.76
C PHE A 176 -7.60 -9.58 19.23
N SER A 177 -6.45 -9.29 18.60
CA SER A 177 -5.67 -8.07 18.81
C SER A 177 -6.36 -6.81 18.30
N GLY A 178 -7.39 -6.94 17.45
CA GLY A 178 -8.03 -5.83 16.75
C GLY A 178 -7.44 -5.53 15.37
N GLU A 179 -6.37 -6.23 14.94
CA GLU A 179 -5.89 -6.13 13.56
C GLU A 179 -6.96 -6.63 12.58
N ILE A 180 -7.13 -5.91 11.47
CA ILE A 180 -8.08 -6.24 10.39
C ILE A 180 -7.32 -6.39 9.07
N PHE A 181 -7.57 -7.50 8.38
CA PHE A 181 -7.06 -7.75 7.03
C PHE A 181 -8.17 -7.97 6.04
N ARG A 182 -7.83 -7.74 4.77
CA ARG A 182 -8.69 -8.01 3.64
C ARG A 182 -7.93 -8.84 2.63
N GLY A 183 -8.58 -9.85 2.09
CA GLY A 183 -7.88 -10.76 1.17
C GLY A 183 -8.74 -11.88 0.64
N ASN A 184 -8.16 -12.63 -0.29
CA ASN A 184 -8.76 -13.84 -0.80
C ASN A 184 -8.35 -15.02 0.08
N LEU A 185 -9.34 -15.69 0.66
CA LEU A 185 -9.09 -16.89 1.43
C LEU A 185 -8.63 -18.03 0.51
N LEU A 186 -7.39 -18.47 0.67
CA LEU A 186 -6.81 -19.52 -0.18
C LEU A 186 -7.01 -20.91 0.40
N ASP A 187 -6.87 -21.04 1.72
CA ASP A 187 -6.93 -22.34 2.38
C ASP A 187 -7.30 -22.24 3.87
N ARG A 188 -8.06 -23.23 4.35
CA ARG A 188 -8.49 -23.38 5.75
C ARG A 188 -8.00 -24.71 6.30
N ARG A 189 -6.79 -24.72 6.85
CA ARG A 189 -6.17 -25.91 7.45
C ARG A 189 -6.69 -26.17 8.86
N LYS A 190 -6.28 -27.27 9.49
CA LYS A 190 -6.77 -27.63 10.83
C LYS A 190 -6.55 -26.52 11.87
N LYS A 191 -5.33 -25.95 11.96
CA LYS A 191 -4.97 -24.94 12.97
C LYS A 191 -4.66 -23.56 12.40
N ILE A 192 -4.53 -23.41 11.08
CA ILE A 192 -4.14 -22.15 10.44
C ILE A 192 -5.08 -21.77 9.31
N ILE A 193 -5.02 -20.50 8.92
CA ILE A 193 -5.64 -19.95 7.72
C ILE A 193 -4.55 -19.33 6.85
N ILE A 194 -4.68 -19.57 5.55
CA ILE A 194 -3.79 -19.02 4.52
C ILE A 194 -4.65 -18.17 3.59
N PHE A 195 -4.24 -16.92 3.38
CA PHE A 195 -4.96 -16.00 2.50
C PHE A 195 -3.99 -15.11 1.73
N LYS A 196 -4.42 -14.67 0.55
CA LYS A 196 -3.74 -13.63 -0.20
C LYS A 196 -4.24 -12.28 0.32
N GLU A 197 -3.39 -11.57 1.04
CA GLU A 197 -3.71 -10.22 1.50
C GLU A 197 -3.80 -9.28 0.29
N ILE A 198 -4.88 -8.50 0.25
CA ILE A 198 -5.09 -7.45 -0.74
C ILE A 198 -4.99 -6.12 0.01
N LYS A 199 -3.89 -5.40 -0.23
CA LYS A 199 -3.75 -4.03 0.22
C LYS A 199 -4.40 -3.08 -0.77
N GLU A 200 -5.19 -2.16 -0.25
CA GLU A 200 -5.87 -1.13 -1.02
C GLU A 200 -4.91 -0.37 -1.94
N PHE A 201 -5.21 -0.42 -3.24
CA PHE A 201 -4.47 0.33 -4.27
C PHE A 201 -2.94 0.16 -4.16
N SER A 202 -2.52 -1.09 -3.89
CA SER A 202 -1.13 -1.54 -3.96
C SER A 202 -1.01 -2.71 -4.92
N ASN A 203 0.16 -2.81 -5.55
CA ASN A 203 0.55 -3.99 -6.33
C ASN A 203 1.21 -5.07 -5.46
N ASP A 204 1.45 -4.76 -4.18
CA ASP A 204 2.00 -5.74 -3.25
C ASP A 204 0.97 -6.83 -2.98
N SER A 205 1.41 -8.08 -3.14
CA SER A 205 0.62 -9.23 -2.73
C SER A 205 1.42 -10.10 -1.78
N TYR A 206 0.81 -10.38 -0.64
CA TYR A 206 1.38 -11.23 0.39
C TYR A 206 0.54 -12.48 0.54
N ILE A 207 1.19 -13.64 0.73
CA ILE A 207 0.50 -14.75 1.39
C ILE A 207 0.66 -14.55 2.89
N SER A 208 -0.46 -14.36 3.57
CA SER A 208 -0.52 -14.24 5.01
C SER A 208 -0.95 -15.58 5.61
N ILE A 209 -0.24 -16.01 6.65
CA ILE A 209 -0.54 -17.20 7.45
C ILE A 209 -0.78 -16.77 8.88
N VAL A 210 -1.94 -17.17 9.42
CA VAL A 210 -2.39 -16.83 10.78
C VAL A 210 -2.94 -18.08 11.49
N ARG A 211 -2.75 -18.19 12.80
CA ARG A 211 -3.36 -19.26 13.61
C ARG A 211 -4.85 -19.01 13.75
N LYS A 212 -5.65 -20.07 13.68
CA LYS A 212 -7.10 -19.98 13.85
C LYS A 212 -7.52 -19.48 15.23
N GLU A 213 -6.74 -19.79 16.25
CA GLU A 213 -7.00 -19.36 17.63
C GLU A 213 -6.83 -17.85 17.84
N ASP A 214 -6.03 -17.19 16.98
CA ASP A 214 -5.82 -15.74 17.02
C ASP A 214 -6.94 -14.97 16.26
N ILE A 215 -7.79 -15.67 15.51
CA ILE A 215 -8.85 -15.08 14.68
C ILE A 215 -10.14 -14.93 15.47
N LYS A 216 -10.65 -13.71 15.50
CA LYS A 216 -11.94 -13.35 16.09
C LYS A 216 -13.09 -13.61 15.12
N GLU A 217 -12.98 -13.13 13.88
CA GLU A 217 -14.04 -13.26 12.87
C GLU A 217 -13.47 -13.33 11.45
N ILE A 218 -14.20 -14.04 10.56
CA ILE A 218 -13.99 -13.98 9.11
C ILE A 218 -15.33 -13.72 8.46
N THR A 219 -15.43 -12.59 7.75
CA THR A 219 -16.65 -12.15 7.08
C THR A 219 -16.41 -12.11 5.58
N GLU A 220 -17.23 -12.83 4.82
CA GLU A 220 -17.19 -12.75 3.36
C GLU A 220 -17.78 -11.41 2.89
N ILE A 221 -17.09 -10.74 1.96
CA ILE A 221 -17.51 -9.48 1.36
C ILE A 221 -18.14 -9.80 0.00
N CYS A 222 -19.45 -9.60 -0.09
CA CYS A 222 -20.24 -9.92 -1.27
C CYS A 222 -20.37 -8.72 -2.20
N GLY A 223 -19.95 -8.90 -3.46
CA GLY A 223 -19.82 -7.80 -4.40
C GLY A 223 -18.58 -6.96 -4.09
N LYS A 224 -17.98 -6.39 -5.12
CA LYS A 224 -16.97 -5.33 -4.99
C LYS A 224 -16.89 -4.62 -6.32
N GLU A 225 -16.54 -3.34 -6.30
CA GLU A 225 -16.28 -2.62 -7.53
C GLU A 225 -15.09 -3.26 -8.25
N LYS A 226 -15.21 -3.41 -9.58
CA LYS A 226 -14.13 -3.97 -10.39
C LYS A 226 -13.07 -2.90 -10.58
N ILE A 227 -12.01 -2.97 -9.78
CA ILE A 227 -10.90 -2.01 -9.83
C ILE A 227 -9.74 -2.67 -10.57
N LYS A 228 -9.19 -1.93 -11.54
CA LYS A 228 -8.11 -2.42 -12.40
C LYS A 228 -6.92 -1.50 -12.36
N TYR A 229 -5.73 -2.08 -12.27
CA TYR A 229 -4.49 -1.34 -12.48
C TYR A 229 -4.41 -0.81 -13.91
N MET A 230 -4.12 0.47 -14.06
CA MET A 230 -3.84 1.09 -15.35
C MET A 230 -2.72 2.12 -15.19
N ASN A 231 -1.71 2.06 -16.08
CA ASN A 231 -0.74 3.14 -16.19
C ASN A 231 -1.46 4.42 -16.66
N ILE A 232 -1.56 5.40 -15.76
CA ILE A 232 -2.25 6.68 -16.03
C ILE A 232 -1.35 7.72 -16.72
N GLU A 233 -0.02 7.52 -16.76
CA GLU A 233 0.93 8.50 -17.31
C GLU A 233 0.58 8.90 -18.75
N LYS A 234 0.03 7.97 -19.53
CA LYS A 234 -0.43 8.22 -20.90
C LYS A 234 -1.50 9.32 -21.00
N TYR A 235 -2.22 9.62 -19.92
CA TYR A 235 -3.22 10.69 -19.87
C TYR A 235 -2.64 12.04 -19.43
N PHE A 236 -1.43 12.05 -18.87
CA PHE A 236 -0.79 13.23 -18.30
C PHE A 236 0.51 13.63 -19.03
N GLN A 237 0.67 13.22 -20.29
CA GLN A 237 1.89 13.45 -21.09
C GLN A 237 2.31 14.93 -21.20
N ASN A 238 1.37 15.87 -21.08
CA ASN A 238 1.61 17.31 -21.12
C ASN A 238 1.32 18.00 -19.78
N ILE A 239 1.61 17.35 -18.66
CA ILE A 239 1.24 17.85 -17.32
C ILE A 239 1.65 19.31 -17.06
N SER A 240 2.76 19.77 -17.66
CA SER A 240 3.19 21.18 -17.61
C SER A 240 2.08 22.17 -17.99
N ASN A 241 1.23 21.81 -18.96
CA ASN A 241 0.22 22.70 -19.55
C ASN A 241 -1.20 22.46 -19.02
N ILE A 242 -1.39 21.45 -18.17
CA ILE A 242 -2.71 21.01 -17.69
C ILE A 242 -3.00 21.67 -16.33
N SER A 243 -4.13 22.36 -16.18
CA SER A 243 -4.55 22.95 -14.91
C SER A 243 -5.00 21.90 -13.88
N PHE A 244 -5.24 22.32 -12.64
CA PHE A 244 -5.79 21.41 -11.62
C PHE A 244 -7.19 20.90 -12.00
N LEU A 245 -8.03 21.77 -12.58
CA LEU A 245 -9.36 21.40 -13.06
C LEU A 245 -9.28 20.39 -14.21
N ASP A 246 -8.40 20.61 -15.18
CA ASP A 246 -8.20 19.66 -16.29
C ASP A 246 -7.77 18.27 -15.78
N ILE A 247 -6.98 18.21 -14.69
CA ILE A 247 -6.60 16.94 -14.05
C ILE A 247 -7.81 16.23 -13.44
N LEU A 248 -8.67 16.97 -12.75
CA LEU A 248 -9.92 16.42 -12.21
C LEU A 248 -10.83 15.92 -13.34
N GLU A 249 -10.92 16.66 -14.45
CA GLU A 249 -11.70 16.26 -15.63
C GLU A 249 -11.17 14.96 -16.25
N ILE A 250 -9.85 14.83 -16.38
CA ILE A 250 -9.21 13.58 -16.84
C ILE A 250 -9.58 12.43 -15.88
N CYS A 251 -9.47 12.64 -14.56
CA CYS A 251 -9.81 11.62 -13.58
C CYS A 251 -11.29 11.21 -13.65
N MET A 252 -12.19 12.19 -13.79
CA MET A 252 -13.64 11.98 -13.95
C MET A 252 -13.97 11.19 -15.22
N ARG A 253 -13.35 11.56 -16.34
CA ARG A 253 -13.57 10.96 -17.66
C ARG A 253 -13.11 9.51 -17.71
N PHE A 254 -11.95 9.21 -17.14
CA PHE A 254 -11.37 7.86 -17.15
C PHE A 254 -11.66 7.05 -15.89
N LYS A 255 -12.51 7.58 -14.99
CA LYS A 255 -12.88 6.94 -13.71
C LYS A 255 -11.67 6.49 -12.91
N ILE A 256 -10.67 7.37 -12.85
CA ILE A 256 -9.45 7.16 -12.06
C ILE A 256 -9.79 7.38 -10.59
N PHE A 257 -9.34 6.46 -9.75
CA PHE A 257 -9.47 6.59 -8.31
C PHE A 257 -8.53 7.68 -7.80
N ILE A 258 -9.10 8.63 -7.07
CA ILE A 258 -8.39 9.72 -6.43
C ILE A 258 -8.51 9.63 -4.91
N PHE A 259 -7.50 10.17 -4.25
CA PHE A 259 -7.38 10.24 -2.80
C PHE A 259 -7.25 11.71 -2.43
N ILE A 260 -8.16 12.18 -1.60
CA ILE A 260 -8.23 13.58 -1.18
C ILE A 260 -7.98 13.62 0.31
N ASP A 261 -7.07 14.51 0.70
CA ASP A 261 -6.66 14.73 2.07
C ASP A 261 -6.72 16.21 2.38
N ASN A 262 -7.14 16.55 3.60
CA ASN A 262 -7.07 17.90 4.13
C ASN A 262 -6.98 17.90 5.65
N VAL A 263 -6.63 19.04 6.22
CA VAL A 263 -6.46 19.21 7.67
C VAL A 263 -7.72 18.94 8.51
N TYR A 264 -8.91 18.93 7.89
CA TYR A 264 -10.19 18.72 8.58
C TYR A 264 -10.74 17.30 8.44
N PHE A 265 -10.12 16.46 7.62
CA PHE A 265 -10.55 15.09 7.41
C PHE A 265 -9.88 14.18 8.44
N ASP A 266 -10.70 13.43 9.16
CA ASP A 266 -10.22 12.38 10.07
C ASP A 266 -9.49 11.25 9.31
N GLU A 267 -9.84 11.07 8.03
CA GLU A 267 -9.31 10.04 7.15
C GLU A 267 -9.26 10.51 5.69
N THR A 268 -8.31 9.98 4.91
CA THR A 268 -8.24 10.24 3.47
C THR A 268 -9.52 9.76 2.78
N LYS A 269 -10.12 10.63 1.97
CA LYS A 269 -11.30 10.33 1.17
C LYS A 269 -10.91 9.72 -0.15
N VAL A 270 -11.44 8.54 -0.46
CA VAL A 270 -11.08 7.75 -1.65
C VAL A 270 -12.30 7.55 -2.53
N GLY A 271 -12.16 7.75 -3.84
CA GLY A 271 -13.29 7.56 -4.74
C GLY A 271 -13.03 7.97 -6.18
N ILE A 272 -14.12 8.11 -6.93
CA ILE A 272 -14.10 8.63 -8.30
C ILE A 272 -14.84 9.97 -8.36
N VAL A 273 -14.33 10.89 -9.16
CA VAL A 273 -15.03 12.15 -9.45
C VAL A 273 -16.28 11.84 -10.28
N GLU A 274 -17.44 12.28 -9.81
CA GLU A 274 -18.70 12.11 -10.52
C GLU A 274 -19.09 13.36 -11.31
N LYS A 275 -18.88 14.53 -10.71
CA LYS A 275 -19.18 15.85 -11.31
C LYS A 275 -18.16 16.89 -10.83
N ILE A 276 -17.89 17.87 -11.69
CA ILE A 276 -17.00 19.00 -11.42
C ILE A 276 -17.79 20.28 -11.65
N PHE A 277 -17.64 21.22 -10.72
CA PHE A 277 -18.10 22.60 -10.80
C PHE A 277 -16.90 23.51 -10.55
N ASP A 278 -17.06 24.81 -10.77
CA ASP A 278 -15.96 25.77 -10.65
C ASP A 278 -15.32 25.79 -9.25
N GLU A 279 -16.14 25.64 -8.20
CA GLU A 279 -15.69 25.74 -6.81
C GLU A 279 -15.57 24.38 -6.11
N TYR A 280 -16.29 23.35 -6.56
CA TYR A 280 -16.39 22.08 -5.86
C TYR A 280 -16.53 20.88 -6.80
N ILE A 281 -16.27 19.69 -6.26
CA ILE A 281 -16.53 18.42 -6.92
C ILE A 281 -17.52 17.57 -6.12
N TYR A 282 -18.19 16.64 -6.81
CA TYR A 282 -18.83 15.50 -6.16
C TYR A 282 -17.93 14.28 -6.30
N LEU A 283 -17.50 13.74 -5.16
CA LEU A 283 -16.76 12.49 -5.08
C LEU A 283 -17.71 11.36 -4.71
N LYS A 284 -17.76 10.31 -5.53
CA LYS A 284 -18.42 9.05 -5.18
C LYS A 284 -17.43 8.22 -4.36
N MET A 285 -17.67 8.16 -3.05
CA MET A 285 -16.78 7.57 -2.05
C MET A 285 -16.78 6.05 -2.11
N LEU A 286 -15.58 5.47 -2.09
CA LEU A 286 -15.33 4.05 -1.93
C LEU A 286 -14.96 3.77 -0.47
N ASP A 287 -15.57 2.75 0.12
CA ASP A 287 -15.19 2.27 1.45
C ASP A 287 -14.01 1.29 1.40
N GLU A 288 -13.53 0.90 2.58
CA GLU A 288 -12.47 -0.09 2.78
C GLU A 288 -12.83 -1.50 2.27
N ASN A 289 -14.11 -1.78 2.03
CA ASN A 289 -14.59 -3.04 1.45
C ASN A 289 -14.77 -2.96 -0.07
N TYR A 290 -14.32 -1.87 -0.69
CA TYR A 290 -14.39 -1.60 -2.12
C TYR A 290 -15.81 -1.49 -2.66
N HIS A 291 -16.71 -0.90 -1.88
CA HIS A 291 -18.06 -0.53 -2.28
C HIS A 291 -18.24 0.98 -2.33
N PHE A 292 -19.01 1.46 -3.32
CA PHE A 292 -19.45 2.84 -3.28
C PHE A 292 -20.55 3.03 -2.23
N ILE A 293 -20.29 3.87 -1.24
CA ILE A 293 -21.18 4.06 -0.08
C ILE A 293 -21.99 5.35 -0.15
N GLU A 294 -21.36 6.46 -0.55
CA GLU A 294 -22.01 7.77 -0.55
C GLU A 294 -21.40 8.71 -1.58
N LYS A 295 -22.02 9.88 -1.72
CA LYS A 295 -21.53 10.99 -2.55
C LYS A 295 -21.33 12.18 -1.66
N ILE A 296 -20.12 12.71 -1.64
CA ILE A 296 -19.77 13.87 -0.84
C ILE A 296 -19.41 15.04 -1.74
N LYS A 297 -19.76 16.25 -1.28
CA LYS A 297 -19.33 17.51 -1.89
C LYS A 297 -17.98 17.89 -1.26
N ILE A 298 -16.99 18.22 -2.08
CA ILE A 298 -15.68 18.69 -1.62
C ILE A 298 -15.38 20.00 -2.33
N GLU A 299 -15.15 21.08 -1.59
CA GLU A 299 -14.66 22.33 -2.16
C GLU A 299 -13.23 22.13 -2.68
N ILE A 300 -12.94 22.61 -3.88
CA ILE A 300 -11.63 22.46 -4.52
C ILE A 300 -10.55 23.16 -3.69
N SER A 301 -10.90 24.29 -3.07
CA SER A 301 -10.02 25.05 -2.17
C SER A 301 -9.68 24.31 -0.87
N GLU A 302 -10.46 23.30 -0.49
CA GLU A 302 -10.21 22.46 0.69
C GLU A 302 -9.30 21.27 0.39
N ILE A 303 -8.88 21.06 -0.88
CA ILE A 303 -8.00 19.95 -1.24
C ILE A 303 -6.56 20.33 -0.95
N ASP A 304 -6.05 19.89 0.20
CA ASP A 304 -4.65 20.12 0.55
C ASP A 304 -3.72 19.13 -0.21
N ILE A 305 -4.16 17.87 -0.35
CA ILE A 305 -3.46 16.85 -1.17
C ILE A 305 -4.46 16.14 -2.08
N LEU A 306 -4.13 16.08 -3.38
CA LEU A 306 -4.76 15.18 -4.34
C LEU A 306 -3.75 14.10 -4.76
N ARG A 307 -4.05 12.83 -4.49
CA ARG A 307 -3.26 11.69 -4.97
C ARG A 307 -4.04 10.96 -6.04
N ILE A 308 -3.39 10.70 -7.16
CA ILE A 308 -3.93 10.01 -8.32
C ILE A 308 -3.10 8.75 -8.49
N LYS A 309 -3.70 7.59 -8.17
CA LYS A 309 -3.02 6.30 -8.28
C LYS A 309 -3.33 5.63 -9.62
N ASN A 310 -2.53 4.61 -9.94
CA ASN A 310 -2.67 3.80 -11.15
C ASN A 310 -3.87 2.83 -11.14
N TYR A 311 -5.06 3.27 -10.74
CA TYR A 311 -6.26 2.42 -10.66
C TYR A 311 -7.50 3.09 -11.21
N VAL A 312 -8.32 2.31 -11.92
CA VAL A 312 -9.58 2.77 -12.50
C VAL A 312 -10.73 1.81 -12.22
N LEU A 313 -11.94 2.33 -12.28
CA LEU A 313 -13.16 1.52 -12.31
C LEU A 313 -13.31 0.86 -13.70
N GLU A 314 -13.42 -0.47 -13.72
CA GLU A 314 -13.74 -1.26 -14.91
C GLU A 314 -15.26 -1.28 -15.10
N ILE A 315 -15.73 -0.72 -16.22
CA ILE A 315 -17.14 -0.59 -16.60
C ILE A 315 -17.55 -1.71 -17.55
#